data_AF-A0A847L330-F1
#
_entry.id   AF-A0A847L330-F1
#
_cell.length_a   1.000
_cell.length_b   1.000
_cell.length_c   1.000
_cell.angle_alpha   90.00
_cell.angle_beta   90.00
_cell.angle_gamma   90.00
#
_symmetry.space_group_name_H-M   'P 1'
#
loop_
_entity.id
_entity.type
_entity.pdbx_description
1 polymer ?
#
loop_
_entity_poly.entity_id
_entity_poly.type
_entity_poly.pdbx_seq_one_letter_code
_entity_poly.pdbx_strand_id
1 'polypeptide(L)'
;MFKIGDRVDHIEYGEGEIVSYNTEKDSATVSFNKEHLILAGKITDTDNYFEDNRVLEKTSFIEVHTATLDRVTNCYSCKKHLTSVSGPTCEKCKWIVCDCKACGCNYKKPKNVLNQV
;
A
#
# COMPACT_ATOMS: atom_id res chain seq x y z
N MET A 1 7.98 -8.07 -1.34
CA MET A 1 7.61 -7.68 -2.71
C MET A 1 6.10 -7.49 -2.77
N PHE A 2 5.68 -6.23 -2.88
CA PHE A 2 4.28 -5.83 -2.99
C PHE A 2 3.69 -6.20 -4.36
N LYS A 3 2.36 -6.24 -4.48
CA LYS A 3 1.61 -6.48 -5.73
C LYS A 3 0.56 -5.39 -5.96
N ILE A 4 0.08 -5.26 -7.20
CA ILE A 4 -1.05 -4.37 -7.49
C ILE A 4 -2.27 -4.90 -6.73
N GLY A 5 -2.98 -4.02 -6.05
CA GLY A 5 -4.07 -4.37 -5.13
C GLY A 5 -3.64 -4.73 -3.70
N ASP A 6 -2.33 -4.73 -3.39
CA ASP A 6 -1.89 -4.86 -2.00
C ASP A 6 -2.34 -3.60 -1.22
N ARG A 7 -3.01 -3.81 -0.08
CA ARG A 7 -3.29 -2.77 0.90
C ARG A 7 -2.03 -2.41 1.67
N VAL A 8 -1.77 -1.12 1.78
CA VAL A 8 -0.58 -0.58 2.42
C VAL A 8 -0.90 0.57 3.35
N ASP A 9 0.03 0.89 4.24
CA ASP A 9 0.04 2.09 5.07
C ASP A 9 1.34 2.84 4.80
N HIS A 10 1.25 4.16 4.77
CA HIS A 10 2.39 5.07 4.67
C HIS A 10 2.38 6.01 5.87
N ILE A 11 3.53 6.24 6.50
CA ILE A 11 3.61 7.05 7.72
C ILE A 11 3.02 8.47 7.58
N GLU A 12 3.14 9.08 6.41
CA GLU A 12 2.65 10.45 6.14
C GLU A 12 1.23 10.49 5.55
N TYR A 13 0.86 9.49 4.75
CA TYR A 13 -0.35 9.52 3.91
C TYR A 13 -1.44 8.55 4.41
N GLY A 14 -1.09 7.65 5.33
CA GLY A 14 -1.98 6.64 5.90
C GLY A 14 -2.25 5.47 4.96
N GLU A 15 -3.41 4.84 5.14
CA GLU A 15 -3.77 3.63 4.39
C GLU A 15 -4.16 3.92 2.93
N GLY A 16 -3.78 3.00 2.04
CA GLY A 16 -4.15 3.02 0.64
C GLY A 16 -4.00 1.66 -0.05
N GLU A 17 -4.15 1.66 -1.37
CA GLU A 17 -4.00 0.49 -2.23
C GLU A 17 -3.00 0.79 -3.35
N ILE A 18 -2.09 -0.15 -3.62
CA ILE A 18 -1.12 0.04 -4.70
C ILE A 18 -1.80 -0.16 -6.07
N VAL A 19 -1.74 0.87 -6.92
CA VAL A 19 -2.34 0.85 -8.26
C VAL A 19 -1.32 0.67 -9.39
N SER A 20 -0.05 1.04 -9.17
CA SER A 20 1.02 0.83 -10.15
C SER A 20 2.40 0.74 -9.48
N TYR A 21 3.38 0.21 -10.23
CA TYR A 21 4.78 0.12 -9.81
C TYR A 21 5.71 0.74 -10.85
N ASN A 22 6.76 1.37 -10.35
CA ASN A 22 7.92 1.72 -11.14
C ASN A 22 9.14 0.97 -10.59
N THR A 23 9.54 -0.07 -11.32
CA THR A 23 10.66 -0.95 -10.93
C THR A 23 12.02 -0.27 -11.06
N GLU A 24 12.14 0.78 -11.88
CA GLU A 24 13.42 1.50 -12.05
C GLU A 24 13.71 2.43 -10.87
N LYS A 25 12.65 2.90 -10.19
CA LYS A 25 12.74 3.87 -9.10
C LYS A 25 12.44 3.30 -7.72
N ASP A 26 12.23 1.99 -7.63
CA ASP A 26 11.74 1.31 -6.41
C ASP A 26 10.52 2.00 -5.77
N SER A 27 9.65 2.57 -6.61
CA SER A 27 8.48 3.34 -6.21
C SER A 27 7.17 2.67 -6.64
N ALA A 28 6.08 3.04 -5.96
CA ALA A 28 4.73 2.60 -6.28
C ALA A 28 3.78 3.80 -6.24
N THR A 29 2.82 3.85 -7.16
CA THR A 29 1.69 4.77 -7.01
C THR A 29 0.65 4.11 -6.13
N VAL A 30 0.29 4.80 -5.05
CA VAL A 30 -0.73 4.35 -4.09
C VAL A 30 -1.94 5.27 -4.20
N SER A 31 -3.13 4.67 -4.27
CA SER A 31 -4.39 5.36 -4.08
C SER A 31 -4.71 5.36 -2.57
N PHE A 32 -4.40 6.46 -1.90
CA PHE A 32 -4.68 6.66 -0.48
C PHE A 32 -6.18 6.87 -0.22
N ASN A 33 -6.63 6.48 0.96
CA ASN A 33 -8.04 6.61 1.36
C ASN A 33 -8.46 8.07 1.60
N LYS A 34 -7.49 8.99 1.73
CA LYS A 34 -7.71 10.42 1.95
C LYS A 34 -7.05 11.20 0.81
N GLU A 35 -7.64 12.34 0.50
CA GLU A 35 -7.00 13.30 -0.39
C GLU A 35 -5.92 14.09 0.36
N HIS A 36 -4.83 14.35 -0.34
CA HIS A 36 -3.72 15.16 0.15
C HIS A 36 -3.48 16.32 -0.79
N LEU A 37 -3.09 17.46 -0.22
CA LEU A 37 -2.57 18.58 -0.99
C LEU A 37 -1.12 18.28 -1.33
N ILE A 38 -0.84 18.11 -2.62
CA ILE A 38 0.51 17.89 -3.13
C ILE A 38 0.93 19.04 -4.04
N LEU A 39 2.23 19.24 -4.16
CA LEU A 39 2.80 20.21 -5.07
C LEU A 39 3.11 19.51 -6.39
N ALA A 40 2.28 19.75 -7.42
CA ALA A 40 2.40 19.14 -8.74
C ALA A 40 2.97 20.14 -9.75
N GLY A 41 3.75 19.67 -10.72
CA GLY A 41 4.37 20.51 -11.75
C GLY A 41 5.88 20.31 -11.85
N LYS A 42 6.57 21.25 -12.50
CA LYS A 42 8.01 21.17 -12.75
C LYS A 42 8.71 22.47 -12.35
N ILE A 43 9.87 22.33 -11.73
CA ILE A 43 10.86 23.41 -11.63
C ILE A 43 11.79 23.25 -12.85
N THR A 44 11.87 24.30 -13.66
CA THR A 44 12.88 24.42 -14.70
C THR A 44 13.94 25.37 -14.20
N ASP A 45 15.13 24.84 -13.93
CA ASP A 45 16.29 25.62 -13.51
C ASP A 45 17.42 25.39 -14.51
N THR A 46 17.88 26.46 -15.14
CA THR A 46 18.96 26.49 -16.13
C THR A 46 19.83 27.71 -15.86
N ASP A 47 21.04 27.75 -16.39
CA ASP A 47 21.96 28.88 -16.19
C ASP A 47 21.40 30.25 -16.64
N ASN A 48 20.38 30.26 -17.50
CA ASN A 48 19.79 31.48 -18.08
C ASN A 48 18.33 31.74 -17.66
N TYR A 49 17.66 30.78 -17.03
CA TYR A 49 16.22 30.83 -16.82
C TYR A 49 15.78 29.95 -15.65
N PHE A 50 14.98 30.54 -14.76
CA PHE A 50 14.32 29.86 -13.68
C PHE A 50 12.80 30.02 -13.82
N GLU A 51 12.08 28.92 -13.79
CA GLU A 51 10.62 28.88 -13.83
C GLU A 51 10.09 27.81 -12.88
N ASP A 52 9.16 28.21 -12.02
CA ASP A 52 8.44 27.33 -11.13
C ASP A 52 6.96 27.31 -11.50
N ASN A 53 6.57 26.26 -12.23
CA ASN A 53 5.18 26.04 -12.65
C ASN A 53 4.44 25.11 -11.70
N ARG A 54 4.91 24.97 -10.45
CA ARG A 54 4.25 24.10 -9.49
C ARG A 54 2.98 24.73 -8.94
N VAL A 55 1.94 23.92 -8.81
CA VAL A 55 0.65 24.28 -8.25
C VAL A 55 0.24 23.27 -7.18
N LEU A 56 -0.53 23.74 -6.20
CA LEU A 56 -1.12 22.85 -5.21
C LEU A 56 -2.33 22.13 -5.80
N GLU A 57 -2.28 20.82 -5.83
CA GLU A 57 -3.34 19.95 -6.31
C GLU A 57 -3.83 19.02 -5.19
N LYS A 58 -5.12 18.73 -5.19
CA LYS A 58 -5.68 17.67 -4.33
C LYS A 58 -5.69 16.37 -5.10
N THR A 59 -5.10 15.33 -4.53
CA THR A 59 -5.14 13.99 -5.09
C THR A 59 -5.08 12.93 -4.00
N SER A 60 -5.61 11.75 -4.31
CA SER A 60 -5.39 10.53 -3.54
C SER A 60 -4.28 9.65 -4.14
N PHE A 61 -3.77 9.98 -5.33
CA PHE A 61 -2.78 9.18 -6.04
C PHE A 61 -1.40 9.80 -5.88
N ILE A 62 -0.54 9.14 -5.10
CA ILE A 62 0.80 9.66 -4.80
C ILE A 62 1.82 8.55 -5.07
N GLU A 63 2.89 8.90 -5.78
CA GLU A 63 4.06 8.05 -5.96
C GLU A 63 4.93 8.11 -4.69
N VAL A 64 5.17 6.95 -4.09
CA VAL A 64 5.97 6.81 -2.86
C VAL A 64 7.02 5.71 -3.02
N HIS A 65 8.09 5.79 -2.23
CA HIS A 65 9.12 4.75 -2.22
C HIS A 65 8.57 3.48 -1.58
N THR A 66 8.79 2.32 -2.17
CA THR A 66 8.25 1.05 -1.64
C THR A 66 8.82 0.68 -0.25
N ALA A 67 9.96 1.25 0.12
CA ALA A 67 10.60 1.08 1.42
C ALA A 67 9.88 1.84 2.56
N THR A 68 9.04 2.82 2.24
CA THR A 68 8.23 3.57 3.23
C THR A 68 6.83 3.02 3.39
N LEU A 69 6.52 1.91 2.70
CA LEU A 69 5.23 1.24 2.76
C LEU A 69 5.27 0.07 3.73
N ASP A 70 4.22 -0.03 4.53
CA ASP A 70 3.91 -1.20 5.33
C ASP A 70 2.72 -1.96 4.76
N ARG A 71 2.77 -3.29 4.78
CA ARG A 71 1.62 -4.12 4.40
C ARG A 71 0.56 -4.05 5.47
N VAL A 72 -0.68 -3.79 5.04
CA VAL A 72 -1.85 -3.80 5.92
C VAL A 72 -2.72 -5.00 5.61
N THR A 73 -3.09 -5.74 6.66
CA THR A 73 -4.07 -6.80 6.57
C THR A 73 -4.85 -6.93 7.88
N ASN A 74 -5.93 -7.70 7.86
CA ASN A 74 -6.67 -8.03 9.07
C ASN A 74 -6.58 -9.53 9.33
N CYS A 75 -6.41 -9.90 10.60
CA CYS A 75 -6.45 -11.30 11.00
C CYS A 75 -7.82 -11.89 10.66
N TYR A 76 -7.87 -12.96 9.87
CA TYR A 76 -9.16 -13.58 9.52
C TYR A 76 -9.89 -14.16 10.74
N SER A 77 -9.16 -14.56 11.79
CA SER A 77 -9.69 -15.20 13.00
C SER A 77 -10.19 -14.17 14.01
N CYS A 78 -9.30 -13.35 14.58
CA CYS A 78 -9.66 -12.39 15.63
C CYS A 78 -9.98 -10.98 15.11
N LYS A 79 -9.93 -10.75 13.79
CA LYS A 79 -10.18 -9.46 13.13
C LYS A 79 -9.24 -8.32 13.54
N LYS A 80 -8.22 -8.59 14.35
CA LYS A 80 -7.20 -7.62 14.73
C LYS A 80 -6.46 -7.11 13.49
N HIS A 81 -6.22 -5.82 13.47
CA HIS A 81 -5.40 -5.16 12.46
C HIS A 81 -3.95 -5.64 12.55
N LEU A 82 -3.34 -5.95 11.41
CA LEU A 82 -1.99 -6.47 11.28
C LEU A 82 -1.24 -5.63 10.25
N THR A 83 -0.09 -5.11 10.67
CA THR A 83 0.90 -4.48 9.79
C THR A 83 2.13 -5.37 9.65
N SER A 84 2.92 -5.21 8.59
CA SER A 84 4.22 -5.87 8.42
C SER A 84 5.17 -5.63 9.61
N VAL A 85 5.01 -4.52 10.32
CA VAL A 85 5.76 -4.20 11.54
C VAL A 85 5.28 -5.02 12.74
N SER A 86 3.96 -5.23 12.83
CA SER A 86 3.31 -5.76 14.04
C SER A 86 3.47 -7.27 14.28
N GLY A 87 3.98 -8.06 13.33
CA GLY A 87 4.06 -9.50 13.50
C GLY A 87 4.96 -10.23 12.50
N PRO A 88 5.56 -11.37 12.90
CA PRO A 88 6.43 -12.14 12.04
C PRO A 88 5.66 -12.69 10.83
N THR A 89 6.35 -12.86 9.70
CA THR A 89 5.77 -13.49 8.52
C THR A 89 5.88 -15.01 8.60
N CYS A 90 4.82 -15.73 8.28
CA CYS A 90 4.83 -17.20 8.25
C CYS A 90 5.75 -17.72 7.14
N GLU A 91 6.72 -18.57 7.46
CA GLU A 91 7.66 -19.09 6.47
C GLU A 91 6.99 -19.90 5.35
N LYS A 92 5.88 -20.58 5.66
CA LYS A 92 5.15 -21.44 4.72
C LYS A 92 4.24 -20.66 3.77
N CYS A 93 3.30 -19.88 4.31
CA CYS A 93 2.28 -19.19 3.50
C CYS A 93 2.62 -17.72 3.19
N LYS A 94 3.69 -17.18 3.79
CA LYS A 94 4.13 -15.77 3.63
C LYS A 94 3.10 -14.71 4.06
N TRP A 95 2.09 -15.10 4.85
CA TRP A 95 1.16 -14.16 5.49
C TRP A 95 1.69 -13.70 6.85
N ILE A 96 1.30 -12.51 7.28
CA ILE A 96 1.59 -11.99 8.63
C ILE A 96 0.93 -12.91 9.66
N VAL A 97 1.70 -13.34 10.66
CA VAL A 97 1.23 -14.18 11.77
C VAL A 97 0.63 -13.27 12.83
N CYS A 98 -0.65 -13.49 13.15
CA CYS A 98 -1.31 -12.78 14.24
C CYS A 98 -0.89 -13.34 15.61
N ASP A 99 -1.03 -12.54 16.67
CA ASP A 99 -0.87 -12.98 18.06
C ASP A 99 -1.77 -14.18 18.42
N CYS A 100 -2.96 -14.27 17.81
CA CYS A 100 -3.84 -15.44 17.94
C CYS A 100 -3.35 -16.68 17.15
N LYS A 101 -2.11 -16.64 16.65
CA LYS A 101 -1.43 -17.68 15.86
C LYS A 101 -2.07 -18.00 14.50
N ALA A 102 -3.05 -17.19 14.09
CA ALA A 102 -3.67 -17.30 12.78
C ALA A 102 -2.74 -16.74 11.68
N CYS A 103 -2.61 -17.49 10.59
CA CYS A 103 -2.00 -17.06 9.33
C CYS A 103 -2.71 -17.76 8.15
N GLY A 104 -2.27 -17.52 6.91
CA GLY A 104 -2.85 -18.13 5.72
C GLY A 104 -2.91 -19.66 5.71
N CYS A 105 -2.03 -20.36 6.44
CA CYS A 105 -2.07 -21.83 6.57
C CYS A 105 -3.36 -22.34 7.22
N ASN A 106 -3.93 -21.56 8.14
CA ASN A 106 -5.12 -21.95 8.90
C ASN A 106 -6.40 -21.31 8.32
N TYR A 107 -6.26 -20.51 7.26
CA TYR A 107 -7.38 -19.87 6.58
C TYR A 107 -8.15 -20.89 5.73
N LYS A 108 -9.37 -21.22 6.14
CA LYS A 108 -10.31 -21.99 5.31
C LYS A 108 -11.10 -21.01 4.47
N LYS A 109 -10.87 -20.98 3.16
CA LYS A 109 -11.75 -20.25 2.23
C LYS A 109 -13.19 -20.71 2.49
N PRO A 110 -14.17 -19.81 2.64
CA PRO A 110 -15.56 -20.22 2.61
C PRO A 110 -15.79 -20.97 1.29
N LYS A 111 -16.32 -22.19 1.37
CA LYS A 111 -16.75 -22.90 0.16
C LYS A 111 -17.80 -22.01 -0.48
N ASN A 112 -17.51 -21.50 -1.68
CA ASN A 112 -18.54 -20.86 -2.51
C ASN A 112 -19.67 -21.87 -2.65
N VAL A 113 -20.80 -21.61 -2.00
CA VAL A 113 -22.06 -22.26 -2.34
C VAL A 113 -22.48 -21.61 -3.66
N LEU A 114 -21.86 -22.04 -4.76
CA LEU A 114 -22.42 -21.80 -6.07
C LEU A 114 -23.68 -22.67 -6.13
N ASN A 115 -24.80 -21.96 -6.27
CA ASN A 115 -26.15 -22.48 -6.40
C ASN A 115 -26.18 -23.74 -7.27
N GLN A 116 -26.74 -24.80 -6.71
CA GLN A 116 -27.36 -25.87 -7.49
C GLN A 116 -28.50 -25.22 -8.29
N VAL A 117 -28.41 -25.30 -9.62
CA VAL A 117 -29.52 -25.15 -10.55
C VAL A 117 -29.64 -26.47 -11.29
#